data_AF-A0A8B8MYT5-F1
#
_entry.id   AF-A0A8B8MYT5-F1
#
_cell.length_a   1.000
_cell.length_b   1.000
_cell.length_c   1.000
_cell.angle_alpha   90.00
_cell.angle_beta   90.00
_cell.angle_gamma   90.00
#
_symmetry.space_group_name_H-M   'P 1'
#
loop_
_entity.id
_entity.type
_entity.pdbx_description
1 polymer ?
#
loop_
_entity_poly.entity_id
_entity_poly.type
_entity_poly.pdbx_seq_one_letter_code
_entity_poly.pdbx_strand_id
1 'polypeptide(L)'
;MCIKPNYIARLKLDFDEKLRAYIVEWLIEAHKVFEFPTDALYLAINLFDRFLAVHPVEKKKVSLVGVTALQLAVKYAGTRGSIPCADLFSDLAFTSCPVEEISCSVQEIIQMEDLILNTLEYDLSIPTPSTFMWKFLKEAQSDDKVLVIC
;
A
#
# COMPACT_ATOMS: atom_id res chain seq x y z
N MET A 1 4.63 -4.65 -13.91
CA MET A 1 4.81 -3.40 -14.71
C MET A 1 5.69 -2.39 -13.94
N CYS A 2 6.66 -1.70 -14.58
CA CYS A 2 7.52 -0.70 -13.92
C CYS A 2 6.88 0.70 -13.88
N ILE A 3 6.86 1.35 -12.72
CA ILE A 3 6.34 2.72 -12.55
C ILE A 3 7.30 3.71 -13.21
N LYS A 4 6.79 4.59 -14.09
CA LYS A 4 7.62 5.65 -14.69
C LYS A 4 7.92 6.74 -13.65
N PRO A 5 9.15 7.28 -13.62
CA PRO A 5 9.45 8.45 -12.79
C PRO A 5 8.52 9.61 -13.16
N ASN A 6 8.03 10.34 -12.15
CA ASN A 6 7.09 11.45 -12.28
C ASN A 6 5.71 11.08 -12.86
N TYR A 7 5.21 9.87 -12.59
CA TYR A 7 3.85 9.49 -13.00
C TYR A 7 2.79 10.44 -12.43
N ILE A 8 2.97 10.94 -11.21
CA ILE A 8 2.08 11.91 -10.54
C ILE A 8 1.96 13.21 -11.35
N ALA A 9 3.09 13.81 -11.75
CA ALA A 9 3.11 15.04 -12.55
C ALA A 9 2.46 14.86 -13.94
N ARG A 10 2.50 13.64 -14.49
CA ARG A 10 1.93 13.32 -15.81
C ARG A 10 0.42 13.15 -15.80
N LEU A 11 -0.14 12.77 -14.66
CA LEU A 11 -1.56 12.45 -14.58
C LEU A 11 -2.45 13.69 -14.66
N LYS A 12 -1.91 14.92 -14.52
CA LYS A 12 -2.68 16.18 -14.48
C LYS A 12 -3.91 16.07 -13.56
N LEU A 13 -3.83 15.24 -12.53
CA LEU A 13 -4.91 15.02 -11.58
C LEU A 13 -4.86 16.12 -10.53
N ASP A 14 -6.00 16.41 -9.90
CA ASP A 14 -6.12 17.31 -8.75
C ASP A 14 -5.43 16.78 -7.48
N PHE A 15 -4.49 15.84 -7.61
CA PHE A 15 -3.70 15.30 -6.51
C PHE A 15 -2.22 15.63 -6.68
N ASP A 16 -1.61 16.06 -5.58
CA ASP A 16 -0.21 16.47 -5.49
C ASP A 16 0.63 15.36 -4.85
N GLU A 17 1.96 15.41 -4.98
CA GLU A 17 2.90 14.50 -4.32
C GLU A 17 2.67 14.43 -2.80
N LYS A 18 2.18 15.53 -2.23
CA LYS A 18 1.76 15.62 -0.82
C LYS A 18 0.66 14.62 -0.46
N LEU A 19 -0.35 14.44 -1.31
CA LEU A 19 -1.43 13.49 -1.02
C LEU A 19 -0.90 12.05 -0.97
N ARG A 20 0.01 11.70 -1.89
CA ARG A 20 0.71 10.42 -1.83
C ARG A 20 1.50 10.28 -0.54
N ALA A 21 2.25 11.30 -0.13
CA ALA A 21 3.02 11.28 1.11
C ALA A 21 2.10 11.00 2.32
N TYR A 22 0.96 11.68 2.42
CA TYR A 22 0.00 11.45 3.49
C TYR A 22 -0.57 10.03 3.51
N ILE A 23 -0.94 9.48 2.34
CA ILE A 23 -1.44 8.10 2.27
C ILE A 23 -0.34 7.10 2.64
N VAL A 24 0.90 7.32 2.19
CA VAL A 24 2.03 6.44 2.55
C VAL A 24 2.35 6.53 4.04
N GLU A 25 2.31 7.72 4.65
CA GLU A 25 2.44 7.89 6.10
C GLU A 25 1.36 7.10 6.84
N TRP A 26 0.10 7.19 6.39
CA TRP A 26 -1.00 6.40 6.95
C TRP A 26 -0.79 4.90 6.81
N LEU A 27 -0.31 4.42 5.65
CA LEU A 27 0.02 3.00 5.44
C LEU A 27 1.12 2.51 6.40
N ILE A 28 2.12 3.36 6.69
CA ILE A 28 3.21 3.05 7.63
C ILE A 28 2.66 2.97 9.06
N GLU A 29 1.78 3.88 9.46
CA GLU A 29 1.11 3.83 10.77
C GLU A 29 0.27 2.57 10.92
N ALA A 30 -0.55 2.24 9.90
CA ALA A 30 -1.34 1.02 9.87
C ALA A 30 -0.46 -0.24 10.00
N HIS A 31 0.64 -0.30 9.24
CA HIS A 31 1.59 -1.40 9.34
C HIS A 31 2.16 -1.59 10.75
N LYS A 32 2.45 -0.49 11.47
CA LYS A 32 2.96 -0.54 12.84
C LYS A 32 1.90 -0.97 13.85
N VAL A 33 0.70 -0.42 13.76
CA VAL A 33 -0.39 -0.70 14.71
C VAL A 33 -0.84 -2.16 14.64
N PHE A 34 -0.93 -2.69 13.42
CA PHE A 34 -1.39 -4.07 13.20
C PHE A 34 -0.26 -5.09 13.05
N GLU A 35 1.00 -4.65 13.21
CA GLU A 35 2.21 -5.48 13.10
C GLU A 35 2.23 -6.35 11.83
N PHE A 36 1.81 -5.78 10.68
CA PHE A 36 1.86 -6.49 9.41
C PHE A 36 3.32 -6.77 9.01
N PRO A 37 3.60 -7.82 8.22
CA PRO A 37 4.95 -8.02 7.71
C PRO A 37 5.38 -6.84 6.82
N THR A 38 6.66 -6.46 6.88
CA THR A 38 7.23 -5.35 6.08
C THR A 38 6.99 -5.53 4.58
N ASP A 39 7.02 -6.78 4.11
CA ASP A 39 6.72 -7.12 2.72
C ASP A 39 5.29 -6.74 2.31
N ALA A 40 4.31 -6.83 3.21
CA ALA A 40 2.95 -6.37 2.92
C ALA A 40 2.87 -4.85 2.79
N LEU A 41 3.62 -4.09 3.61
CA LEU A 41 3.70 -2.63 3.47
C LEU A 41 4.31 -2.25 2.11
N TYR A 42 5.43 -2.87 1.74
CA TYR A 42 6.09 -2.58 0.46
C TYR A 42 5.22 -2.96 -0.74
N LEU A 43 4.52 -4.10 -0.65
CA LEU A 43 3.56 -4.50 -1.68
C LEU A 43 2.40 -3.50 -1.75
N ALA A 44 1.83 -3.06 -0.62
CA ALA A 44 0.73 -2.09 -0.58
C ALA A 44 1.10 -0.77 -1.27
N ILE A 45 2.26 -0.20 -0.92
CA ILE A 45 2.76 1.05 -1.55
C ILE A 45 2.96 0.83 -3.06
N ASN A 46 3.50 -0.33 -3.44
CA ASN A 46 3.72 -0.63 -4.85
C ASN A 46 2.41 -0.76 -5.64
N LEU A 47 1.41 -1.47 -5.10
CA LEU A 47 0.09 -1.60 -5.73
C LEU A 47 -0.60 -0.24 -5.87
N PHE A 48 -0.53 0.58 -4.82
CA PHE A 48 -1.06 1.94 -4.83
C PHE A 48 -0.44 2.78 -5.95
N ASP A 49 0.88 2.84 -6.05
CA ASP A 49 1.57 3.64 -7.07
C ASP A 49 1.35 3.10 -8.49
N ARG A 50 1.41 1.77 -8.66
CA ARG A 50 1.18 1.13 -9.96
C ARG A 50 -0.22 1.42 -10.46
N PHE A 51 -1.23 1.29 -9.60
CA PHE A 51 -2.60 1.56 -9.96
C PHE A 51 -2.77 3.02 -10.39
N LEU A 52 -2.29 3.97 -9.59
CA LEU A 52 -2.39 5.39 -9.92
C LEU A 52 -1.63 5.75 -11.19
N ALA A 53 -0.52 5.07 -11.51
CA ALA A 53 0.27 5.34 -12.72
C ALA A 53 -0.46 5.04 -14.04
N VAL A 54 -1.47 4.16 -14.02
CA VAL A 54 -2.25 3.77 -15.21
C VAL A 54 -3.73 4.15 -15.11
N HIS A 55 -4.30 4.27 -13.92
CA HIS A 55 -5.70 4.58 -13.72
C HIS A 55 -5.87 6.00 -13.15
N PRO A 56 -6.56 6.91 -13.85
CA PRO A 56 -6.88 8.22 -13.30
C PRO A 56 -7.95 8.09 -12.21
N VAL A 57 -7.66 8.60 -11.01
CA VAL A 57 -8.55 8.51 -9.84
C VAL A 57 -8.88 9.90 -9.33
N GLU A 58 -10.14 10.14 -9.03
CA GLU A 58 -10.59 11.36 -8.37
C GLU A 58 -9.94 11.49 -6.98
N LYS A 59 -9.53 12.71 -6.59
CA LYS A 59 -8.86 12.97 -5.31
C LYS A 59 -9.55 12.33 -4.10
N LYS A 60 -10.89 12.35 -4.06
CA LYS A 60 -11.71 11.78 -2.98
C LYS A 60 -11.59 10.26 -2.85
N LYS A 61 -11.28 9.57 -3.94
CA LYS A 61 -11.16 8.10 -3.99
C LYS A 61 -9.72 7.61 -3.79
N VAL A 62 -8.73 8.50 -3.70
CA VAL A 62 -7.33 8.10 -3.50
C VAL A 62 -7.13 7.38 -2.17
N SER A 63 -7.81 7.82 -1.10
CA SER A 63 -7.78 7.13 0.19
C SER A 63 -8.35 5.71 0.09
N LEU A 64 -9.45 5.52 -0.65
CA LEU A 64 -10.04 4.21 -0.91
C LEU A 64 -9.05 3.28 -1.63
N VAL A 65 -8.29 3.79 -2.60
CA VAL A 65 -7.23 3.02 -3.28
C VAL A 65 -6.16 2.59 -2.27
N GLY A 66 -5.70 3.49 -1.40
CA GLY A 66 -4.69 3.21 -0.39
C GLY A 66 -5.11 2.07 0.55
N VAL A 67 -6.34 2.14 1.08
CA VAL A 67 -6.86 1.10 1.98
C VAL A 67 -7.02 -0.23 1.26
N THR A 68 -7.59 -0.21 0.05
CA THR A 68 -7.81 -1.42 -0.74
C THR A 68 -6.47 -2.08 -1.11
N ALA A 69 -5.45 -1.28 -1.46
CA ALA A 69 -4.11 -1.77 -1.74
C ALA A 69 -3.46 -2.44 -0.52
N LEU A 70 -3.64 -1.88 0.69
CA LEU A 70 -3.16 -2.50 1.93
C LEU A 70 -3.87 -3.83 2.19
N GLN A 71 -5.19 -3.87 2.04
CA GLN A 71 -5.95 -5.10 2.25
C GLN A 71 -5.53 -6.21 1.27
N LEU A 72 -5.34 -5.88 0.00
CA LEU A 72 -4.82 -6.79 -1.02
C LEU A 72 -3.43 -7.31 -0.64
N ALA A 73 -2.53 -6.43 -0.21
CA ALA A 73 -1.18 -6.81 0.15
C ALA A 73 -1.13 -7.74 1.38
N VAL A 74 -1.95 -7.48 2.40
CA VAL A 74 -2.04 -8.35 3.58
C VAL A 74 -2.66 -9.71 3.23
N LYS A 75 -3.71 -9.73 2.39
CA LYS A 75 -4.27 -10.99 1.86
C LYS A 75 -3.21 -11.80 1.10
N TYR A 76 -2.40 -11.14 0.28
CA TYR A 76 -1.35 -11.79 -0.51
C TYR A 76 -0.19 -12.30 0.35
N ALA A 77 0.23 -11.56 1.38
CA ALA A 77 1.30 -11.95 2.29
C ALA A 77 0.96 -13.17 3.17
N GLY A 78 -0.30 -13.63 3.16
CA GLY A 78 -0.72 -14.83 3.89
C GLY A 78 -0.77 -14.65 5.40
N THR A 79 -0.67 -13.42 5.91
CA THR A 79 -0.90 -13.12 7.32
C THR A 79 -2.35 -13.50 7.64
N ARG A 80 -2.57 -14.38 8.62
CA ARG A 80 -3.89 -14.94 9.01
C ARG A 80 -4.92 -13.91 9.53
N GLY A 81 -4.68 -12.62 9.34
CA GLY A 81 -5.63 -11.56 9.64
C GLY A 81 -6.39 -11.17 8.39
N SER A 82 -7.58 -11.74 8.20
CA SER A 82 -8.61 -11.04 7.43
C SER A 82 -8.95 -9.81 8.25
N ILE A 83 -8.31 -8.66 7.98
CA ILE A 83 -8.55 -7.43 8.73
C ILE A 83 -10.02 -7.07 8.49
N PRO A 84 -10.87 -7.06 9.52
CA PRO A 84 -12.22 -6.52 9.36
C PRO A 84 -12.03 -5.04 9.01
N CYS A 85 -12.37 -4.65 7.78
CA CYS A 85 -12.17 -3.29 7.30
C CYS A 85 -12.73 -2.25 8.29
N ALA A 86 -13.85 -2.56 8.96
CA ALA A 86 -14.47 -1.70 9.95
C ALA A 86 -13.55 -1.35 11.14
N ASP A 87 -12.73 -2.29 11.61
CA ASP A 87 -11.86 -2.10 12.79
C ASP A 87 -10.57 -1.35 12.42
N LEU A 88 -10.07 -1.55 11.18
CA LEU A 88 -8.93 -0.82 10.64
C LEU A 88 -9.21 0.70 10.62
N PHE A 89 -10.44 1.08 10.27
CA PHE A 89 -10.86 2.48 10.22
C PHE A 89 -11.17 3.05 11.60
N SER A 90 -11.84 2.32 12.49
CA SER A 90 -12.17 2.85 13.81
C SER A 90 -10.91 3.10 14.65
N ASP A 91 -9.91 2.24 14.54
CA ASP A 91 -8.68 2.36 15.33
C ASP A 91 -7.68 3.36 14.74
N LEU A 92 -7.66 3.56 13.41
CA LEU A 92 -6.78 4.54 12.74
C LEU A 92 -7.45 5.89 12.45
N ALA A 93 -8.77 6.05 12.61
CA ALA A 93 -9.43 7.35 12.51
C ALA A 93 -8.95 8.34 13.58
N PHE A 94 -8.19 7.88 14.58
CA PHE A 94 -7.62 8.68 15.64
C PHE A 94 -6.21 9.24 15.33
N THR A 95 -5.53 8.75 14.28
CA THR A 95 -4.18 9.20 13.94
C THR A 95 -4.17 10.18 12.76
N SER A 96 -3.96 11.45 13.09
CA SER A 96 -3.21 12.47 12.34
C SER A 96 -3.49 12.68 10.84
N CYS A 97 -4.60 12.21 10.28
CA CYS A 97 -4.94 12.48 8.89
C CYS A 97 -5.86 13.72 8.80
N PRO A 98 -5.42 14.85 8.22
CA PRO A 98 -6.29 15.99 7.94
C PRO A 98 -7.22 15.75 6.73
N VAL A 99 -7.26 14.53 6.20
CA VAL A 99 -8.20 14.15 5.15
C VAL A 99 -9.54 13.93 5.83
N GLU A 100 -10.41 14.94 5.70
CA GLU A 100 -11.84 14.85 6.02
C GLU A 100 -12.38 13.49 5.57
N GLU A 101 -12.77 12.68 6.54
CA GLU A 101 -13.49 11.43 6.38
C GLU A 101 -12.87 10.45 5.36
N ILE A 102 -11.95 9.60 5.82
CA ILE A 102 -11.80 8.28 5.20
C ILE A 102 -13.07 7.48 5.52
N SER A 103 -14.17 7.85 4.88
CA SER A 103 -15.43 7.12 4.90
C SER A 103 -15.46 6.28 3.63
N CYS A 104 -15.34 4.97 3.80
CA CYS A 104 -15.46 4.03 2.70
C CYS A 104 -16.30 2.84 3.17
N SER A 105 -17.32 2.54 2.40
CA SER A 105 -18.16 1.38 2.61
C SER A 105 -17.42 0.11 2.20
N VAL A 106 -17.78 -1.01 2.82
CA VAL A 106 -17.26 -2.33 2.43
C VAL A 106 -17.55 -2.62 0.94
N GLN A 107 -18.67 -2.13 0.41
CA GLN A 107 -19.02 -2.29 -1.00
C GLN A 107 -18.06 -1.55 -1.93
N GLU A 108 -17.67 -0.32 -1.59
CA GLU A 108 -16.70 0.46 -2.37
C GLU A 108 -15.32 -0.20 -2.37
N ILE A 109 -14.92 -0.79 -1.25
CA ILE A 109 -13.65 -1.53 -1.14
C ILE A 109 -13.66 -2.75 -2.07
N ILE A 110 -14.73 -3.54 -2.06
CA ILE A 110 -14.85 -4.71 -2.95
C ILE A 110 -14.81 -4.30 -4.43
N GLN A 111 -15.51 -3.22 -4.78
CA GLN A 111 -15.48 -2.69 -6.15
C GLN A 111 -14.09 -2.19 -6.55
N MET A 112 -13.40 -1.50 -5.63
CA MET A 112 -12.04 -1.03 -5.84
C MET A 112 -11.05 -2.20 -5.93
N GLU A 113 -11.26 -3.28 -5.17
CA GLU A 113 -10.43 -4.47 -5.17
C GLU A 113 -10.43 -5.11 -6.56
N ASP A 114 -11.62 -5.32 -7.11
CA ASP A 114 -11.79 -5.84 -8.46
C ASP A 114 -11.15 -4.90 -9.50
N LEU A 115 -11.33 -3.58 -9.35
CA LEU A 115 -10.76 -2.59 -10.25
C LEU A 115 -9.22 -2.59 -10.24
N ILE A 116 -8.60 -2.65 -9.06
CA ILE A 116 -7.14 -2.71 -8.90
C ILE A 116 -6.60 -4.00 -9.51
N LEU A 117 -7.19 -5.15 -9.18
CA LEU A 117 -6.74 -6.45 -9.67
C LEU A 117 -6.83 -6.54 -11.20
N ASN A 118 -7.96 -6.11 -11.78
CA ASN A 118 -8.15 -6.10 -13.22
C ASN A 118 -7.19 -5.12 -13.92
N THR A 119 -6.98 -3.93 -13.35
CA THR A 119 -6.04 -2.93 -13.92
C THR A 119 -4.60 -3.42 -13.90
N LEU A 120 -4.22 -4.19 -12.87
CA LEU A 120 -2.88 -4.73 -12.72
C LEU A 120 -2.73 -6.13 -13.33
N GLU A 121 -3.74 -6.66 -14.02
CA GLU A 121 -3.74 -7.99 -14.64
C GLU A 121 -3.39 -9.11 -13.63
N TYR A 122 -3.80 -8.95 -12.36
CA TYR A 122 -3.48 -9.85 -11.25
C TYR A 122 -1.97 -10.04 -11.00
N ASP A 123 -1.12 -9.16 -11.53
CA ASP A 123 0.33 -9.16 -11.32
C ASP A 123 0.69 -8.54 -9.96
N LEU A 124 0.54 -9.33 -8.89
CA LEU A 124 0.94 -8.98 -7.51
C LEU A 124 2.37 -9.46 -7.16
N SER A 125 3.01 -10.22 -8.06
CA SER A 125 4.23 -10.99 -7.82
C SER A 125 5.49 -10.14 -8.02
N ILE A 126 5.64 -9.11 -7.19
CA ILE A 126 6.67 -8.08 -7.38
C ILE A 126 7.79 -8.31 -6.37
N PRO A 127 9.06 -8.29 -6.78
CA PRO A 127 10.16 -8.37 -5.84
C PRO A 127 10.17 -7.11 -4.96
N THR A 128 9.97 -7.29 -3.66
CA THR A 128 10.04 -6.23 -2.66
C THR A 128 11.50 -5.86 -2.36
N PRO A 129 11.78 -4.65 -1.84
CA PRO A 129 13.13 -4.29 -1.38
C PRO A 129 13.74 -5.33 -0.44
N SER A 130 12.93 -5.94 0.44
CA SER A 130 13.36 -7.01 1.37
C SER A 130 13.96 -8.21 0.64
N THR A 131 13.39 -8.58 -0.53
CA THR A 131 13.89 -9.69 -1.36
C THR A 131 15.33 -9.47 -1.82
N PHE A 132 15.69 -8.21 -2.13
CA PHE A 132 17.05 -7.85 -2.52
C PHE A 132 17.96 -7.66 -1.31
N MET A 133 17.45 -7.05 -0.24
CA MET A 133 18.21 -6.82 0.99
C MET A 133 18.75 -8.13 1.57
N TRP A 134 17.92 -9.18 1.61
CA TRP A 134 18.34 -10.51 2.05
C TRP A 134 19.47 -11.09 1.19
N LYS A 135 19.39 -10.94 -0.14
CA LYS A 135 20.44 -11.39 -1.07
C LYS A 135 21.75 -10.65 -0.83
N PHE A 136 21.71 -9.32 -0.72
CA PHE A 136 22.91 -8.51 -0.50
C PHE A 136 23.56 -8.79 0.85
N LEU A 137 22.77 -8.94 1.93
CA LEU A 137 23.30 -9.25 3.26
C LEU A 137 23.96 -10.64 3.32
N LYS A 138 23.36 -11.62 2.62
CA LYS A 138 23.92 -12.97 2.51
C LYS A 138 25.28 -12.96 1.79
N GLU A 139 25.38 -12.24 0.67
CA GLU A 139 26.64 -12.11 -0.08
C GLU A 139 27.70 -11.31 0.69
N ALA A 140 27.28 -10.34 1.51
CA ALA A 140 28.17 -9.52 2.33
C ALA A 140 28.68 -10.22 3.61
N GLN A 141 28.30 -11.49 3.87
CA GLN A 141 28.65 -12.24 5.08
C GLN A 141 28.38 -11.47 6.38
N SER A 142 27.28 -10.69 6.40
CA SER A 142 26.93 -9.85 7.55
C SER A 142 26.44 -10.71 8.72
N ASP A 143 26.76 -10.29 9.96
CA ASP A 143 26.32 -10.94 11.19
C ASP A 143 24.79 -11.13 11.21
N ASP A 144 24.33 -12.27 11.75
CA ASP A 144 22.91 -12.64 11.84
C ASP A 144 22.04 -11.57 12.53
N LYS A 145 22.63 -10.71 13.35
CA LYS A 145 21.95 -9.58 14.01
C LYS A 145 21.45 -8.52 13.02
N VAL A 146 22.08 -8.39 11.85
CA VAL A 146 21.67 -7.45 10.79
C VAL A 146 20.49 -8.01 9.99
N LEU A 147 20.35 -9.33 9.92
CA LEU A 147 19.23 -10.00 9.22
C LEU A 147 17.89 -9.78 9.90
N VAL A 148 17.86 -9.45 11.19
CA VAL A 148 16.62 -9.19 11.98
C VAL A 148 15.96 -7.85 11.60
N ILE A 149 16.66 -6.99 10.84
CA ILE A 149 16.14 -5.69 10.36
C ILE A 149 15.33 -5.85 9.05
N CYS A 150 15.38 -7.03 8.42
CA CYS A 150 14.58 -7.39 7.24
C CYS A 150 13.24 -7.97 7.67
#